data_AF-A0A7J8XT27-F1
#
_entry.id   AF-A0A7J8XT27-F1
#
_cell.length_a   1.000
_cell.length_b   1.000
_cell.length_c   1.000
_cell.angle_alpha   90.00
_cell.angle_beta   90.00
_cell.angle_gamma   90.00
#
_symmetry.space_group_name_H-M   'P 1'
#
loop_
_entity.id
_entity.type
_entity.pdbx_description
1 polymer ?
#
loop_
_entity_poly.entity_id
_entity_poly.type
_entity_poly.pdbx_seq_one_letter_code
_entity_poly.pdbx_strand_id
1 'polypeptide(L)'
;DTIYRSGFKCKKCNKSYSSKDAFLDLTVTAGLRNYTEVKPVRTELFRSPLVSFLYERGWRQNFNLSGFPGADEEFRMAQEYFKPAEGGTLVDVSCGSGLFSRKFAKSGTYSGVIALDFSENMLRQCNGFIKQDASLLARADQYFIGICSNIALVRADVSRLPFSSGSIDAVHAGAALHCWPSPSNAIAEISRILRSGGVFVGSTFLRYTSSTPWIIRPFRERVMQSYNYLTEEEIEEVCTNSGLTNFSK
;
A
#
# COMPACT_ATOMS: atom_id res chain seq x y z
N ASP A 1 -15.06 12.65 -29.22
CA ASP A 1 -15.28 11.28 -28.69
C ASP A 1 -13.99 10.46 -28.65
N THR A 2 -13.24 10.57 -27.57
CA THR A 2 -12.01 9.79 -27.39
C THR A 2 -12.35 8.47 -26.71
N ILE A 3 -12.28 7.37 -27.48
CA ILE A 3 -12.55 6.01 -27.01
C ILE A 3 -11.37 5.55 -26.11
N TYR A 4 -11.43 5.85 -24.82
CA TYR A 4 -10.58 5.19 -23.82
C TYR A 4 -11.18 3.81 -23.49
N ARG A 5 -10.77 2.76 -24.20
CA ARG A 5 -11.22 1.39 -23.93
C ARG A 5 -10.07 0.38 -23.89
N SER A 6 -9.09 0.62 -23.04
CA SER A 6 -8.36 -0.49 -22.42
C SER A 6 -9.11 -0.89 -21.15
N GLY A 7 -9.88 -1.97 -21.22
CA GLY A 7 -10.58 -2.54 -20.06
C GLY A 7 -10.04 -3.93 -19.77
N PHE A 8 -9.75 -4.22 -18.50
CA PHE A 8 -9.49 -5.60 -18.09
C PHE A 8 -10.81 -6.34 -18.03
N LYS A 9 -10.89 -7.53 -18.60
CA LYS A 9 -12.07 -8.39 -18.51
C LYS A 9 -11.72 -9.59 -17.65
N CYS A 10 -12.49 -9.84 -16.60
CA CYS A 10 -12.35 -11.06 -15.83
C CYS A 10 -12.68 -12.25 -16.72
N LYS A 11 -11.74 -13.19 -16.88
CA LYS A 11 -11.95 -14.41 -17.67
C LYS A 11 -13.02 -15.34 -17.08
N LYS A 12 -13.33 -15.20 -15.78
CA LYS A 12 -14.30 -16.04 -15.07
C LYS A 12 -15.73 -15.48 -15.10
N CYS A 13 -15.92 -14.21 -14.74
CA CYS A 13 -17.26 -13.61 -14.63
C CYS A 13 -17.58 -12.60 -15.75
N ASN A 14 -16.67 -12.40 -16.71
CA ASN A 14 -16.80 -11.44 -17.80
C ASN A 14 -16.98 -9.96 -17.38
N LYS A 15 -16.89 -9.62 -16.09
CA LYS A 15 -16.90 -8.24 -15.60
C LYS A 15 -15.75 -7.45 -16.22
N SER A 16 -16.07 -6.26 -16.73
CA SER A 16 -15.09 -5.32 -17.26
C SER A 16 -14.70 -4.30 -16.20
N TYR A 17 -13.41 -4.04 -16.09
CA TYR A 17 -12.80 -3.04 -15.22
C TYR A 17 -12.13 -2.00 -16.10
N SER A 18 -12.49 -0.73 -15.91
CA SER A 18 -11.97 0.39 -16.71
C SER A 18 -11.00 1.23 -15.91
N SER A 19 -9.97 1.75 -16.57
CA SER A 19 -9.00 2.71 -16.01
C SER A 19 -9.40 4.18 -16.19
N LYS A 20 -10.70 4.48 -16.26
CA LYS A 20 -11.23 5.82 -16.58
C LYS A 20 -10.67 6.93 -15.68
N ASP A 21 -10.27 6.59 -14.46
CA ASP A 21 -9.81 7.53 -13.44
C ASP A 21 -8.29 7.56 -13.24
N ALA A 22 -7.54 7.11 -14.26
CA ALA A 22 -6.08 6.98 -14.25
C ALA A 22 -5.51 5.93 -13.28
N PHE A 23 -6.37 5.13 -12.66
CA PHE A 23 -6.05 3.90 -11.94
C PHE A 23 -7.04 2.82 -12.32
N LEU A 24 -6.66 1.55 -12.14
CA LEU A 24 -7.54 0.41 -12.35
C LEU A 24 -8.32 0.09 -11.07
N ASP A 25 -9.64 0.28 -11.09
CA ASP A 25 -10.49 -0.06 -9.94
C ASP A 25 -10.87 -1.55 -9.94
N LEU A 26 -10.27 -2.31 -9.01
CA LEU A 26 -10.49 -3.74 -8.80
C LEU A 26 -11.21 -4.04 -7.47
N THR A 27 -11.80 -3.02 -6.85
CA THR A 27 -12.65 -3.23 -5.68
C THR A 27 -13.92 -4.01 -6.05
N VAL A 28 -14.51 -4.69 -5.07
CA VAL A 28 -15.79 -5.40 -5.26
C VAL A 28 -16.91 -4.46 -5.70
N THR A 29 -16.83 -3.19 -5.27
CA THR A 29 -17.80 -2.13 -5.59
C THR A 29 -17.55 -1.44 -6.93
N ALA A 30 -16.47 -1.78 -7.64
CA ALA A 30 -16.16 -1.20 -8.95
C ALA A 30 -17.34 -1.35 -9.92
N GLY A 31 -17.84 -0.23 -10.44
CA GLY A 31 -18.95 -0.18 -11.40
C GLY A 31 -20.36 -0.28 -10.79
N LEU A 32 -20.51 -0.34 -9.47
CA LEU A 32 -21.82 -0.23 -8.82
C LEU A 32 -22.35 1.21 -8.95
N ARG A 33 -23.61 1.36 -9.35
CA ARG A 33 -24.26 2.68 -9.49
C ARG A 33 -24.85 3.20 -8.17
N ASN A 34 -25.41 2.31 -7.35
CA ASN A 34 -26.15 2.65 -6.13
C ASN A 34 -25.72 1.75 -4.96
N TYR A 35 -24.47 1.83 -4.52
CA TYR A 35 -24.01 1.17 -3.29
C TYR A 35 -23.30 2.17 -2.39
N THR A 36 -23.93 2.48 -1.26
CA THR A 36 -23.36 3.32 -0.21
C THR A 36 -22.90 2.41 0.91
N GLU A 37 -21.60 2.08 0.90
CA GLU A 37 -20.97 1.38 2.01
C GLU A 37 -20.87 2.34 3.20
N VAL A 38 -21.43 1.95 4.35
CA VAL A 38 -21.21 2.68 5.61
C VAL A 38 -19.76 2.45 6.01
N LYS A 39 -18.92 3.46 5.83
CA LYS A 39 -17.49 3.36 6.13
C LYS A 39 -17.26 3.80 7.57
N PRO A 40 -16.41 3.10 8.35
CA PRO A 40 -16.05 3.55 9.68
C PRO A 40 -15.43 4.95 9.59
N VAL A 41 -15.86 5.87 10.47
CA VAL A 41 -15.32 7.24 10.63
C VAL A 41 -13.77 7.23 10.65
N ARG A 42 -13.18 6.14 11.15
CA ARG A 42 -11.74 5.83 11.22
C ARG A 42 -10.97 5.98 9.89
N THR A 43 -11.63 5.80 8.73
CA THR A 43 -10.98 5.90 7.40
C THR A 43 -11.24 7.24 6.69
N GLU A 44 -12.10 8.11 7.23
CA GLU A 44 -12.50 9.34 6.52
C GLU A 44 -11.42 10.42 6.51
N LEU A 45 -10.61 10.52 7.57
CA LEU A 45 -9.56 11.53 7.66
C LEU A 45 -8.58 11.40 6.49
N PHE A 46 -8.05 10.20 6.22
CA PHE A 46 -7.14 9.94 5.09
C PHE A 46 -7.82 9.94 3.71
N ARG A 47 -9.16 10.03 3.65
CA ARG A 47 -9.89 10.21 2.40
C ARG A 47 -10.12 11.69 2.08
N SER A 48 -9.88 12.59 3.03
CA SER A 48 -9.96 14.03 2.79
C SER A 48 -8.85 14.48 1.83
N PRO A 49 -9.18 15.18 0.73
CA PRO A 49 -8.19 15.78 -0.18
C PRO A 49 -7.16 16.68 0.53
N LEU A 50 -7.56 17.31 1.64
CA LEU A 50 -6.69 18.16 2.46
C LEU A 50 -5.63 17.33 3.20
N VAL A 51 -6.02 16.18 3.75
CA VAL A 51 -5.11 15.30 4.50
C VAL A 51 -4.06 14.70 3.57
N SER A 52 -4.49 14.25 2.40
CA SER A 52 -3.57 13.77 1.37
C SER A 52 -2.62 14.86 0.86
N PHE A 53 -3.09 16.12 0.74
CA PHE A 53 -2.27 17.26 0.36
C PHE A 53 -1.19 17.60 1.42
N LEU A 54 -1.54 17.45 2.71
CA LEU A 54 -0.64 17.64 3.85
C LEU A 54 0.29 16.45 4.07
N TYR A 55 -0.10 15.25 3.63
CA TYR A 55 0.64 14.01 3.87
C TYR A 55 2.08 14.06 3.34
N GLU A 56 2.27 14.48 2.09
CA GLU A 56 3.63 14.67 1.52
C GLU A 56 4.30 15.99 1.92
N ARG A 57 3.55 16.97 2.44
CA ARG A 57 4.07 18.30 2.84
C ARG A 57 4.44 18.39 4.32
N GLY A 58 5.01 17.32 4.86
CA GLY A 58 5.59 17.33 6.21
C GLY A 58 4.80 16.59 7.28
N TRP A 59 3.58 16.09 7.01
CA TRP A 59 2.94 15.19 7.98
C TRP A 59 3.79 13.94 8.20
N ARG A 60 4.21 13.26 7.13
CA ARG A 60 5.07 12.07 7.28
C ARG A 60 6.40 12.39 7.98
N GLN A 61 6.93 13.61 7.87
CA GLN A 61 8.14 14.02 8.61
C GLN A 61 7.91 14.02 10.12
N ASN A 62 6.69 14.31 10.58
CA ASN A 62 6.34 14.21 12.01
C ASN A 62 6.33 12.77 12.53
N PHE A 63 6.39 11.74 11.66
CA PHE A 63 6.51 10.36 12.12
C PHE A 63 7.87 10.09 12.78
N ASN A 64 8.87 10.94 12.53
CA ASN A 64 10.15 10.88 13.24
C ASN A 64 9.96 11.07 14.76
N LEU A 65 8.99 11.90 15.18
CA LEU A 65 8.65 12.06 16.61
C LEU A 65 8.08 10.77 17.23
N SER A 66 7.64 9.83 16.40
CA SER A 66 7.13 8.53 16.79
C SER A 66 8.14 7.39 16.54
N GLY A 67 9.40 7.72 16.23
CA GLY A 67 10.49 6.76 16.10
C GLY A 67 10.76 6.26 14.68
N PHE A 68 10.09 6.80 13.65
CA PHE A 68 10.42 6.45 12.26
C PHE A 68 11.75 7.09 11.85
N PRO A 69 12.59 6.40 11.06
CA PRO A 69 13.91 6.91 10.68
C PRO A 69 13.86 7.94 9.53
N GLY A 70 12.66 8.19 8.98
CA GLY A 70 12.44 9.05 7.82
C GLY A 70 12.35 8.27 6.51
N ALA A 71 11.67 8.84 5.52
CA ALA A 71 11.28 8.13 4.30
C ALA A 71 12.47 7.65 3.44
N ASP A 72 13.61 8.34 3.48
CA ASP A 72 14.81 7.92 2.74
C ASP A 72 15.45 6.68 3.37
N GLU A 73 15.55 6.67 4.71
CA GLU A 73 16.11 5.54 5.45
C GLU A 73 15.16 4.35 5.45
N GLU A 74 13.84 4.56 5.61
CA GLU A 74 12.83 3.50 5.45
C GLU A 74 12.94 2.85 4.06
N PHE A 75 13.10 3.65 3.01
CA PHE A 75 13.29 3.14 1.65
C PHE A 75 14.58 2.33 1.53
N ARG A 76 15.70 2.81 2.11
CA ARG A 76 16.98 2.11 2.10
C ARG A 76 16.89 0.76 2.82
N MET A 77 16.26 0.73 4.00
CA MET A 77 16.02 -0.50 4.77
C MET A 77 15.16 -1.48 3.95
N ALA A 78 14.06 -1.00 3.34
CA ALA A 78 13.22 -1.84 2.50
C ALA A 78 13.97 -2.41 1.29
N GLN A 79 14.80 -1.61 0.60
CA GLN A 79 15.64 -2.10 -0.49
C GLN A 79 16.58 -3.21 -0.03
N GLU A 80 17.19 -3.08 1.15
CA GLU A 80 18.10 -4.10 1.70
C GLU A 80 17.38 -5.45 1.89
N TYR A 81 16.18 -5.43 2.49
CA TYR A 81 15.37 -6.63 2.64
C TYR A 81 14.87 -7.20 1.31
N PHE A 82 14.63 -6.35 0.31
CA PHE A 82 14.14 -6.76 -1.01
C PHE A 82 15.21 -7.25 -1.99
N LYS A 83 16.49 -7.34 -1.60
CA LYS A 83 17.55 -7.91 -2.45
C LYS A 83 17.18 -9.27 -3.10
N PRO A 84 16.52 -10.22 -2.42
CA PRO A 84 16.10 -11.49 -3.04
C PRO A 84 14.99 -11.35 -4.11
N ALA A 85 14.36 -10.18 -4.20
CA ALA A 85 13.23 -9.88 -5.08
C ALA A 85 13.58 -8.86 -6.19
N GLU A 86 14.86 -8.51 -6.36
CA GLU A 86 15.31 -7.66 -7.47
C GLU A 86 14.96 -8.27 -8.84
N GLY A 87 14.62 -7.43 -9.81
CA GLY A 87 14.07 -7.84 -11.10
C GLY A 87 12.62 -8.34 -11.05
N GLY A 88 12.07 -8.59 -9.86
CA GLY A 88 10.70 -9.04 -9.64
C GLY A 88 9.65 -7.93 -9.71
N THR A 89 8.39 -8.32 -9.50
CA THR A 89 7.25 -7.40 -9.34
C THR A 89 7.07 -7.01 -7.87
N LEU A 90 7.05 -5.71 -7.59
CA LEU A 90 6.81 -5.15 -6.27
C LEU A 90 5.40 -4.56 -6.17
N VAL A 91 4.67 -4.87 -5.10
CA VAL A 91 3.39 -4.24 -4.77
C VAL A 91 3.58 -3.36 -3.52
N ASP A 92 3.32 -2.06 -3.66
CA ASP A 92 3.27 -1.11 -2.55
C ASP A 92 1.80 -0.94 -2.11
N VAL A 93 1.46 -1.54 -0.97
CA VAL A 93 0.09 -1.69 -0.48
C VAL A 93 -0.24 -0.57 0.49
N SER A 94 -1.42 0.03 0.34
CA SER A 94 -1.76 1.29 1.02
C SER A 94 -0.75 2.39 0.69
N CYS A 95 -0.43 2.53 -0.60
CA CYS A 95 0.65 3.41 -1.07
C CYS A 95 0.39 4.90 -0.79
N GLY A 96 -0.83 5.28 -0.44
CA GLY A 96 -1.24 6.67 -0.29
C GLY A 96 -0.98 7.45 -1.58
N SER A 97 -0.34 8.60 -1.46
CA SER A 97 0.09 9.42 -2.60
C SER A 97 1.28 8.83 -3.38
N GLY A 98 1.78 7.64 -3.02
CA GLY A 98 2.79 6.89 -3.78
C GLY A 98 4.23 7.33 -3.55
N LEU A 99 4.55 7.91 -2.39
CA LEU A 99 5.92 8.34 -2.06
C LEU A 99 6.94 7.20 -2.26
N PHE A 100 6.69 6.03 -1.69
CA PHE A 100 7.57 4.86 -1.85
C PHE A 100 7.42 4.22 -3.20
N SER A 101 6.21 4.07 -3.73
CA SER A 101 5.99 3.53 -5.08
C SER A 101 6.83 4.26 -6.13
N ARG A 102 6.87 5.60 -6.08
CA ARG A 102 7.71 6.42 -6.97
C ARG A 102 9.20 6.18 -6.73
N LYS A 103 9.66 6.04 -5.48
CA LYS A 103 11.06 5.71 -5.16
C LYS A 103 11.46 4.33 -5.72
N PHE A 104 10.63 3.30 -5.51
CA PHE A 104 10.86 1.95 -6.07
C PHE A 104 10.84 1.95 -7.60
N ALA A 105 9.94 2.72 -8.23
CA ALA A 105 9.90 2.81 -9.68
C ALA A 105 11.14 3.51 -10.26
N LYS A 106 11.61 4.58 -9.60
CA LYS A 106 12.82 5.32 -10.00
C LYS A 106 14.10 4.50 -9.89
N SER A 107 14.22 3.67 -8.85
CA SER A 107 15.43 2.88 -8.63
C SER A 107 15.74 1.98 -9.84
N GLY A 108 14.71 1.55 -10.58
CA GLY A 108 14.87 0.64 -11.72
C GLY A 108 15.20 -0.79 -11.30
N THR A 109 15.10 -1.10 -10.01
CA THR A 109 15.44 -2.41 -9.42
C THR A 109 14.42 -3.49 -9.80
N TYR A 110 13.16 -3.11 -10.04
CA TYR A 110 12.04 -4.04 -10.23
C TYR A 110 11.58 -4.07 -11.69
N SER A 111 10.99 -5.18 -12.14
CA SER A 111 10.36 -5.26 -13.48
C SER A 111 8.99 -4.60 -13.55
N GLY A 112 8.42 -4.23 -12.41
CA GLY A 112 7.15 -3.54 -12.28
C GLY A 112 6.86 -3.15 -10.84
N VAL A 113 6.33 -1.95 -10.63
CA VAL A 113 5.80 -1.49 -9.34
C VAL A 113 4.30 -1.30 -9.44
N ILE A 114 3.55 -1.88 -8.50
CA ILE A 114 2.10 -1.68 -8.41
C ILE A 114 1.82 -0.85 -7.16
N ALA A 115 1.42 0.40 -7.38
CA ALA A 115 0.94 1.30 -6.34
C ALA A 115 -0.54 1.02 -6.07
N LEU A 116 -0.82 0.42 -4.92
CA LEU A 116 -2.15 -0.06 -4.55
C LEU A 116 -2.70 0.70 -3.33
N ASP A 117 -3.86 1.33 -3.47
CA ASP A 117 -4.56 1.98 -2.34
C ASP A 117 -6.08 1.84 -2.46
N PHE A 118 -6.81 1.86 -1.35
CA PHE A 118 -8.27 1.83 -1.37
C PHE A 118 -8.89 3.21 -1.70
N SER A 119 -8.16 4.29 -1.39
CA SER A 119 -8.57 5.69 -1.54
C SER A 119 -8.30 6.20 -2.95
N GLU A 120 -9.39 6.47 -3.68
CA GLU A 120 -9.34 7.12 -4.98
C GLU A 120 -8.61 8.49 -4.93
N ASN A 121 -8.83 9.29 -3.89
CA ASN A 121 -8.20 10.60 -3.76
C ASN A 121 -6.68 10.50 -3.64
N MET A 122 -6.19 9.46 -2.94
CA MET A 122 -4.76 9.18 -2.81
C MET A 122 -4.16 8.75 -4.16
N LEU A 123 -4.83 7.85 -4.87
CA LEU A 123 -4.38 7.40 -6.20
C LEU A 123 -4.39 8.54 -7.24
N ARG A 124 -5.37 9.44 -7.19
CA ARG A 124 -5.40 10.63 -8.07
C ARG A 124 -4.21 11.56 -7.80
N GLN A 125 -3.82 11.73 -6.53
CA GLN A 125 -2.62 12.48 -6.18
C GLN A 125 -1.34 11.75 -6.57
N CYS A 126 -1.27 10.44 -6.36
CA CYS A 126 -0.16 9.62 -6.81
C CYS A 126 0.08 9.79 -8.31
N ASN A 127 -0.98 9.69 -9.12
CA ASN A 127 -0.93 9.98 -10.54
C ASN A 127 -0.45 11.42 -10.84
N GLY A 128 -0.94 12.40 -10.09
CA GLY A 128 -0.51 13.80 -10.21
C GLY A 128 1.00 13.97 -10.00
N PHE A 129 1.55 13.35 -8.95
CA PHE A 129 2.99 13.40 -8.67
C PHE A 129 3.81 12.63 -9.71
N ILE A 130 3.35 11.46 -10.17
CA ILE A 130 3.99 10.70 -11.24
C ILE A 130 4.08 11.56 -12.52
N LYS A 131 3.01 12.29 -12.87
CA LYS A 131 3.00 13.19 -14.04
C LYS A 131 3.92 14.41 -13.93
N GLN A 132 4.26 14.84 -12.72
CA GLN A 132 5.18 15.95 -12.48
C GLN A 132 6.64 15.49 -12.52
N ASP A 133 6.88 14.18 -12.52
CA ASP A 133 8.20 13.59 -12.37
C ASP A 133 8.77 13.13 -13.72
N ALA A 134 9.52 14.03 -14.37
CA ALA A 134 10.08 13.75 -15.70
C ALA A 134 10.95 12.48 -15.75
N SER A 135 11.61 12.10 -14.65
CA SER A 135 12.44 10.89 -14.59
C SER A 135 11.63 9.60 -14.69
N LEU A 136 10.39 9.62 -14.20
CA LEU A 136 9.45 8.52 -14.36
C LEU A 136 8.88 8.50 -15.78
N LEU A 137 8.55 9.67 -16.34
CA LEU A 137 8.00 9.75 -17.70
C LEU A 137 9.00 9.37 -18.80
N ALA A 138 10.29 9.66 -18.62
CA ALA A 138 11.34 9.39 -19.62
C ALA A 138 11.59 7.90 -19.89
N ARG A 139 11.17 7.00 -18.98
CA ARG A 139 11.27 5.54 -19.15
C ARG A 139 10.02 4.92 -19.80
N ALA A 140 9.06 5.73 -20.23
CA ALA A 140 7.82 5.25 -20.82
C ALA A 140 7.86 5.39 -22.35
N ASP A 141 8.09 4.29 -23.06
CA ASP A 141 7.96 4.25 -24.54
C ASP A 141 6.51 4.53 -25.00
N GLN A 142 5.51 4.39 -24.11
CA GLN A 142 4.12 4.75 -24.36
C GLN A 142 3.37 5.07 -23.06
N TYR A 143 2.58 6.15 -23.08
CA TYR A 143 1.62 6.46 -22.03
C TYR A 143 0.31 5.69 -22.30
N PHE A 144 0.12 4.54 -21.66
CA PHE A 144 -1.10 3.74 -21.86
C PHE A 144 -1.66 3.28 -20.49
N ILE A 145 -2.97 3.40 -20.28
CA ILE A 145 -3.73 2.74 -19.18
C ILE A 145 -3.32 3.09 -17.73
N GLY A 146 -2.94 4.33 -17.38
CA GLY A 146 -2.50 4.59 -15.99
C GLY A 146 -1.27 3.76 -15.57
N ILE A 147 -0.60 3.17 -16.55
CA ILE A 147 0.76 2.66 -16.50
C ILE A 147 1.58 3.80 -17.10
N CYS A 148 2.11 4.64 -16.22
CA CYS A 148 3.11 5.62 -16.60
C CYS A 148 4.40 5.00 -16.10
N SER A 149 5.43 4.82 -16.94
CA SER A 149 6.65 4.12 -16.49
C SER A 149 6.37 2.69 -15.99
N ASN A 150 7.41 2.06 -15.47
CA ASN A 150 7.41 0.85 -14.67
C ASN A 150 6.50 0.88 -13.40
N ILE A 151 5.44 1.71 -13.36
CA ILE A 151 4.50 1.84 -12.24
C ILE A 151 3.03 1.82 -12.71
N ALA A 152 2.22 0.98 -12.09
CA ALA A 152 0.78 0.86 -12.31
C ALA A 152 -0.01 1.29 -11.07
N LEU A 153 -1.12 2.00 -11.27
CA LEU A 153 -2.02 2.42 -10.19
C LEU A 153 -3.23 1.49 -10.10
N VAL A 154 -3.44 0.88 -8.93
CA VAL A 154 -4.54 -0.06 -8.69
C VAL A 154 -5.33 0.35 -7.46
N ARG A 155 -6.65 0.43 -7.60
CA ARG A 155 -7.54 0.58 -6.46
C ARG A 155 -8.06 -0.78 -6.01
N ALA A 156 -7.73 -1.20 -4.80
CA ALA A 156 -8.17 -2.47 -4.24
C ALA A 156 -8.22 -2.44 -2.71
N ASP A 157 -8.84 -3.46 -2.14
CA ASP A 157 -8.85 -3.71 -0.70
C ASP A 157 -7.64 -4.59 -0.33
N VAL A 158 -6.89 -4.20 0.70
CA VAL A 158 -5.75 -4.98 1.20
C VAL A 158 -6.18 -6.32 1.80
N SER A 159 -7.40 -6.42 2.33
CA SER A 159 -7.97 -7.68 2.81
C SER A 159 -8.54 -8.55 1.68
N ARG A 160 -8.40 -8.13 0.41
CA ARG A 160 -8.80 -8.90 -0.78
C ARG A 160 -7.99 -8.49 -2.02
N LEU A 161 -6.72 -8.85 -2.02
CA LEU A 161 -5.76 -8.41 -3.05
C LEU A 161 -6.05 -9.08 -4.41
N PRO A 162 -6.11 -8.30 -5.51
CA PRO A 162 -6.56 -8.79 -6.81
C PRO A 162 -5.45 -9.51 -7.61
N PHE A 163 -4.56 -10.22 -6.92
CA PHE A 163 -3.43 -10.96 -7.53
C PHE A 163 -3.59 -12.46 -7.34
N SER A 164 -3.09 -13.22 -8.31
CA SER A 164 -3.00 -14.68 -8.19
C SER A 164 -2.13 -15.07 -7.01
N SER A 165 -2.40 -16.22 -6.40
CA SER A 165 -1.52 -16.72 -5.34
C SER A 165 -0.12 -16.99 -5.90
N GLY A 166 0.91 -16.68 -5.12
CA GLY A 166 2.29 -16.94 -5.50
C GLY A 166 2.80 -16.17 -6.74
N SER A 167 2.26 -14.98 -7.02
CA SER A 167 2.57 -14.22 -8.24
C SER A 167 3.39 -12.96 -8.02
N ILE A 168 3.64 -12.57 -6.76
CA ILE A 168 4.34 -11.32 -6.41
C ILE A 168 5.66 -11.64 -5.72
N ASP A 169 6.73 -10.92 -6.10
CA ASP A 169 8.08 -11.10 -5.56
C ASP A 169 8.29 -10.32 -4.26
N ALA A 170 7.79 -9.08 -4.21
CA ALA A 170 7.96 -8.19 -3.07
C ALA A 170 6.67 -7.45 -2.73
N VAL A 171 6.39 -7.32 -1.44
CA VAL A 171 5.28 -6.52 -0.92
C VAL A 171 5.82 -5.51 0.08
N HIS A 172 5.50 -4.24 -0.12
CA HIS A 172 5.82 -3.13 0.77
C HIS A 172 4.55 -2.55 1.41
N ALA A 173 4.60 -2.18 2.69
CA ALA A 173 3.53 -1.47 3.38
C ALA A 173 4.07 -0.44 4.40
N GLY A 174 4.31 0.78 3.93
CA GLY A 174 4.97 1.82 4.74
C GLY A 174 4.01 2.62 5.63
N ALA A 175 4.13 2.50 6.96
CA ALA A 175 3.27 3.14 7.96
C ALA A 175 1.77 2.86 7.74
N ALA A 176 1.41 1.61 7.45
CA ALA A 176 0.06 1.27 6.96
C ALA A 176 -0.75 0.33 7.87
N LEU A 177 -0.12 -0.64 8.55
CA LEU A 177 -0.82 -1.76 9.18
C LEU A 177 -1.89 -1.32 10.20
N HIS A 178 -1.58 -0.33 11.03
CA HIS A 178 -2.51 0.21 12.02
C HIS A 178 -3.78 0.84 11.42
N CYS A 179 -3.78 1.21 10.13
CA CYS A 179 -4.94 1.74 9.41
C CYS A 179 -5.82 0.65 8.79
N TRP A 180 -5.37 -0.61 8.76
CA TRP A 180 -6.12 -1.68 8.11
C TRP A 180 -7.30 -2.11 8.95
N PRO A 181 -8.52 -2.27 8.37
CA PRO A 181 -9.69 -2.73 9.12
C PRO A 181 -9.48 -4.08 9.80
N SER A 182 -8.74 -4.98 9.14
CA SER A 182 -8.34 -6.28 9.65
C SER A 182 -6.88 -6.57 9.26
N PRO A 183 -5.91 -6.29 10.15
CA PRO A 183 -4.50 -6.57 9.88
C PRO A 183 -4.22 -8.05 9.62
N SER A 184 -4.90 -8.96 10.32
CA SER A 184 -4.75 -10.40 10.10
C SER A 184 -5.17 -10.85 8.71
N ASN A 185 -6.34 -10.42 8.23
CA ASN A 185 -6.80 -10.76 6.88
C ASN A 185 -5.91 -10.12 5.80
N ALA A 186 -5.43 -8.89 6.04
CA ALA A 186 -4.49 -8.21 5.17
C ALA A 186 -3.16 -8.98 5.04
N ILE A 187 -2.56 -9.39 6.17
CA ILE A 187 -1.30 -10.15 6.17
C ILE A 187 -1.48 -11.54 5.55
N ALA A 188 -2.63 -12.19 5.77
CA ALA A 188 -2.96 -13.45 5.12
C ALA A 188 -3.04 -13.30 3.58
N GLU A 189 -3.66 -12.23 3.08
CA GLU A 189 -3.69 -11.95 1.64
C GLU A 189 -2.30 -11.61 1.09
N ILE A 190 -1.47 -10.86 1.82
CA ILE A 190 -0.08 -10.57 1.45
C ILE A 190 0.72 -11.88 1.33
N SER A 191 0.62 -12.76 2.33
CA SER A 191 1.24 -14.09 2.31
C SER A 191 0.75 -14.91 1.10
N ARG A 192 -0.55 -14.90 0.81
CA ARG A 192 -1.14 -15.63 -0.32
C ARG A 192 -0.57 -15.18 -1.67
N ILE A 193 -0.42 -13.88 -1.90
CA ILE A 193 0.04 -13.36 -3.20
C ILE A 193 1.55 -13.49 -3.40
N LEU A 194 2.32 -13.54 -2.31
CA LEU A 194 3.76 -13.70 -2.37
C LEU A 194 4.11 -15.09 -2.90
N ARG A 195 5.05 -15.14 -3.86
CA ARG A 195 5.66 -16.41 -4.28
C ARG A 195 6.49 -17.01 -3.16
N SER A 196 6.85 -18.29 -3.32
CA SER A 196 7.87 -18.89 -2.45
C SER A 196 9.18 -18.10 -2.54
N GLY A 197 9.72 -17.73 -1.37
CA GLY A 197 10.88 -16.85 -1.24
C GLY A 197 10.61 -15.37 -1.52
N GLY A 198 9.35 -14.96 -1.72
CA GLY A 198 8.98 -13.56 -1.80
C GLY A 198 9.06 -12.88 -0.43
N VAL A 199 9.22 -11.56 -0.43
CA VAL A 199 9.53 -10.79 0.78
C VAL A 199 8.43 -9.77 1.08
N PHE A 200 8.00 -9.70 2.34
CA PHE A 200 7.13 -8.64 2.87
C PHE A 200 7.95 -7.71 3.77
N VAL A 201 7.91 -6.40 3.51
CA VAL A 201 8.45 -5.37 4.39
C VAL A 201 7.34 -4.39 4.75
N GLY A 202 7.11 -4.22 6.05
CA GLY A 202 6.12 -3.28 6.56
C GLY A 202 6.68 -2.40 7.68
N SER A 203 6.19 -1.17 7.79
CA SER A 203 6.41 -0.31 8.95
C SER A 203 5.07 0.11 9.53
N THR A 204 4.98 0.24 10.86
CA THR A 204 3.74 0.60 11.55
C THR A 204 3.99 1.24 12.90
N PHE A 205 2.96 1.86 13.46
CA PHE A 205 2.94 2.32 14.83
C PHE A 205 2.52 1.16 15.75
N LEU A 206 3.26 1.00 16.85
CA LEU A 206 2.97 0.01 17.88
C LEU A 206 2.04 0.58 18.95
N ARG A 207 1.24 -0.29 19.56
CA ARG A 207 0.39 0.05 20.73
C ARG A 207 1.26 0.57 21.87
N TYR A 208 2.33 -0.15 22.14
CA TYR A 208 3.39 0.22 23.06
C TYR A 208 4.69 -0.49 22.64
N THR A 209 5.81 0.08 23.08
CA THR A 209 7.14 -0.53 22.94
C THR A 209 7.55 -1.18 24.28
N SER A 210 8.59 -2.00 24.26
CA SER A 210 9.22 -2.54 25.47
C SER A 210 9.62 -1.43 26.47
N SER A 211 10.01 -0.26 25.96
CA SER A 211 10.36 0.93 26.75
C SER A 211 9.16 1.71 27.32
N THR A 212 7.92 1.37 26.96
CA THR A 212 6.72 2.06 27.44
C THR A 212 6.40 1.63 28.89
N PRO A 213 6.40 2.56 29.88
CA PRO A 213 6.11 2.24 31.28
C PRO A 213 4.77 1.51 31.44
N TRP A 214 4.73 0.45 32.24
CA TRP A 214 3.54 -0.39 32.41
C TRP A 214 2.32 0.39 32.90
N ILE A 215 2.53 1.42 33.73
CA ILE A 215 1.48 2.27 34.31
C ILE A 215 0.69 3.03 33.24
N ILE A 216 1.33 3.40 32.13
CA ILE A 216 0.68 4.21 31.08
C ILE A 216 0.03 3.36 29.97
N ARG A 217 0.27 2.05 29.94
CA ARG A 217 -0.26 1.14 28.89
C ARG A 217 -1.80 1.11 28.86
N PRO A 218 -2.52 0.99 29.99
CA PRO A 218 -3.99 0.96 29.98
C PRO A 218 -4.61 2.27 29.49
N PHE A 219 -3.96 3.41 29.78
CA PHE A 219 -4.40 4.71 29.30
C PHE A 219 -4.22 4.85 27.79
N ARG A 220 -3.05 4.43 27.26
CA ARG A 220 -2.78 4.42 25.82
C ARG A 220 -3.77 3.55 25.05
N GLU A 221 -4.07 2.35 25.54
CA GLU A 221 -5.06 1.45 24.95
C GLU A 221 -6.42 2.11 24.75
N ARG A 222 -6.86 2.92 25.73
CA ARG A 222 -8.16 3.59 25.68
C ARG A 222 -8.21 4.76 24.69
N VAL A 223 -7.10 5.49 24.54
CA VAL A 223 -6.99 6.63 23.61
C VAL A 223 -6.79 6.16 22.16
N MET A 224 -6.11 5.03 21.96
CA MET A 224 -5.70 4.53 20.65
C MET A 224 -6.78 3.67 19.94
N GLN A 225 -7.99 3.55 20.48
CA GLN A 225 -9.06 2.67 19.97
C GLN A 225 -9.55 2.97 18.53
N SER A 226 -9.14 4.11 17.97
CA SER A 226 -9.53 4.49 16.60
C SER A 226 -8.75 3.76 15.51
N TYR A 227 -7.62 3.13 15.83
CA TYR A 227 -6.77 2.39 14.89
C TYR A 227 -6.34 1.05 15.48
N ASN A 228 -5.96 0.11 14.62
CA ASN A 228 -5.56 -1.24 15.01
C ASN A 228 -4.06 -1.30 15.33
N TYR A 229 -3.65 -0.60 16.39
CA TYR A 229 -2.26 -0.67 16.85
C TYR A 229 -2.00 -2.03 17.49
N LEU A 230 -1.13 -2.81 16.86
CA LEU A 230 -0.67 -4.11 17.36
C LEU A 230 0.59 -3.94 18.21
N THR A 231 0.87 -4.92 19.06
CA THR A 231 2.18 -5.08 19.69
C THR A 231 3.16 -5.73 18.71
N GLU A 232 4.45 -5.74 19.05
CA GLU A 232 5.45 -6.43 18.24
C GLU A 232 5.16 -7.94 18.16
N GLU A 233 4.81 -8.54 19.30
CA GLU A 233 4.50 -9.96 19.41
C GLU A 233 3.23 -10.34 18.63
N GLU A 234 2.18 -9.49 18.69
CA GLU A 234 0.97 -9.68 17.90
C GLU A 234 1.27 -9.63 16.38
N ILE A 235 2.20 -8.76 15.95
CA ILE A 235 2.61 -8.68 14.54
C ILE A 235 3.37 -9.95 14.12
N GLU A 236 4.35 -10.37 14.91
CA GLU A 236 5.12 -11.60 14.65
C GLU A 236 4.21 -12.83 14.59
N GLU A 237 3.28 -12.96 15.54
CA GLU A 237 2.33 -14.06 15.60
C GLU A 237 1.40 -14.07 14.38
N VAL A 238 0.84 -12.92 13.99
CA VAL A 238 -0.03 -12.81 12.81
C VAL A 238 0.73 -13.14 11.52
N CYS A 239 1.98 -12.67 11.37
CA CYS A 239 2.84 -13.00 10.24
C CYS A 239 3.10 -14.51 10.17
N THR A 240 3.52 -15.10 11.28
CA THR A 240 3.87 -16.53 11.36
C THR A 240 2.65 -17.42 11.12
N ASN A 241 1.51 -17.10 11.74
CA ASN A 241 0.26 -17.84 11.53
C ASN A 241 -0.29 -17.68 10.11
N SER A 242 0.09 -16.63 9.39
CA SER A 242 -0.24 -16.43 7.98
C SER A 242 0.70 -17.15 7.01
N GLY A 243 1.73 -17.85 7.52
CA GLY A 243 2.70 -18.60 6.71
C GLY A 243 3.94 -17.81 6.28
N LEU A 244 4.13 -16.59 6.79
CA LEU A 244 5.40 -15.87 6.62
C LEU A 244 6.45 -16.45 7.57
N THR A 245 7.70 -16.48 7.14
CA THR A 245 8.83 -17.01 7.92
C THR A 245 9.97 -15.99 7.98
N ASN A 246 10.99 -16.26 8.79
CA ASN A 246 12.17 -15.39 8.94
C ASN A 246 11.82 -13.94 9.34
N PHE A 247 10.90 -13.80 10.31
CA PHE A 247 10.53 -12.50 10.85
C PHE A 247 11.76 -11.79 11.43
N SER A 248 11.92 -10.50 11.08
CA SER A 248 12.99 -9.65 11.59
C SER A 248 12.50 -8.21 11.74
N LYS A 249 13.14 -7.44 12.63
CA LYS A 249 12.76 -6.08 13.02
C LYS A 249 13.95 -5.13 12.95
#